data_AF-A0A2D4LQ18-F1
#
_entry.id   AF-A0A2D4LQ18-F1
#
_cell.length_a   1.000
_cell.length_b   1.000
_cell.length_c   1.000
_cell.angle_alpha   90.00
_cell.angle_beta   90.00
_cell.angle_gamma   90.00
#
_symmetry.space_group_name_H-M   'P 1'
#
loop_
_entity.id
_entity.type
_entity.pdbx_description
1 polymer ?
#
loop_
_entity_poly.entity_id
_entity_poly.type
_entity_poly.pdbx_seq_one_letter_code
_entity_poly.pdbx_strand_id
1 'polypeptide(L)'
;YTVGIVDWTQSDLDILNRKTRKLMSMHYSLHPRGDTDRLYLPRKSGGRGLLQVKETVGEEKHGLADYLKESQEPPLIEIKNKNLLKAQQTKQEYRKNVIKSRMES
;
A
#
# COMPACT_ATOMS: atom_id res chain seq x y z
N TYR A 1 13.43 -3.34 4.85
CA TYR A 1 12.03 -3.69 4.52
C TYR A 1 11.45 -4.45 5.70
N THR A 2 10.39 -3.95 6.35
CA THR A 2 9.77 -4.59 7.55
C THR A 2 8.41 -5.19 7.28
N VAL A 3 7.84 -4.95 6.09
CA VAL A 3 6.53 -5.49 5.69
C VAL A 3 6.62 -7.01 5.62
N GLY A 4 5.80 -7.71 6.40
CA GLY A 4 5.83 -9.18 6.52
C GLY A 4 6.66 -9.71 7.68
N ILE A 5 7.47 -8.87 8.34
CA ILE A 5 8.21 -9.21 9.57
C ILE A 5 7.52 -8.58 10.78
N VAL A 6 7.17 -7.29 10.66
CA VAL A 6 6.44 -6.54 11.69
C VAL A 6 4.94 -6.59 11.37
N ASP A 7 4.14 -6.88 12.39
CA ASP A 7 2.68 -6.86 12.28
C ASP A 7 2.16 -5.41 12.33
N TRP A 8 2.19 -4.77 11.15
CA TRP A 8 1.66 -3.41 10.99
C TRP A 8 0.14 -3.41 11.10
N THR A 9 -0.38 -2.88 12.20
CA THR A 9 -1.82 -2.68 12.36
C THR A 9 -2.32 -1.52 11.50
N GLN A 10 -3.61 -1.53 11.18
CA GLN A 10 -4.22 -0.44 10.42
C GLN A 10 -4.07 0.92 11.13
N SER A 11 -4.18 0.92 12.47
CA SER A 11 -3.96 2.10 13.30
C SER A 11 -2.54 2.66 13.17
N ASP A 12 -1.53 1.80 13.17
CA ASP A 12 -0.13 2.24 13.07
C ASP A 12 0.15 2.92 11.72
N LEU A 13 -0.39 2.33 10.65
CA LEU A 13 -0.28 2.88 9.30
C LEU A 13 -0.97 4.24 9.18
N ASP A 14 -2.13 4.39 9.81
CA ASP A 14 -2.87 5.66 9.82
C ASP A 14 -2.17 6.73 10.66
N ILE A 15 -1.59 6.35 11.81
CA ILE A 15 -0.76 7.24 12.64
C ILE A 15 0.47 7.71 11.85
N LEU A 16 1.17 6.79 11.18
CA LEU A 16 2.33 7.12 10.35
C LEU A 16 1.95 8.09 9.23
N ASN A 17 0.85 7.82 8.51
CA ASN A 17 0.33 8.70 7.46
C ASN A 17 -0.02 10.10 8.00
N ARG A 18 -0.68 10.20 9.17
CA ARG A 18 -0.97 11.49 9.81
C ARG A 18 0.30 12.24 10.19
N LYS A 19 1.31 11.55 10.75
CA LYS A 19 2.61 12.15 11.10
C LYS A 19 3.34 12.70 9.87
N THR A 20 3.36 11.94 8.77
CA THR A 20 3.94 12.39 7.50
C THR A 20 3.27 13.67 7.00
N ARG A 21 1.93 13.71 6.96
CA ARG A 21 1.21 14.93 6.53
C ARG A 21 1.43 16.10 7.48
N LYS A 22 1.48 15.86 8.79
CA LYS A 22 1.81 16.91 9.78
C LYS A 22 3.18 17.52 9.52
N LEU A 23 4.21 16.69 9.29
CA LEU A 23 5.55 17.16 8.93
C LEU A 23 5.52 17.98 7.64
N MET A 24 4.83 17.52 6.60
CA MET A 24 4.71 18.26 5.35
C MET A 24 4.02 19.62 5.54
N SER A 25 2.99 19.71 6.38
CA SER A 25 2.33 20.99 6.67
C SER A 25 3.18 21.92 7.52
N MET A 26 3.92 21.41 8.51
CA MET A 26 4.85 22.21 9.32
C MET A 26 5.97 22.82 8.47
N HIS A 27 6.41 22.11 7.43
CA HIS A 27 7.45 22.58 6.50
C HIS A 27 6.88 23.21 5.21
N TYR A 28 5.63 23.70 5.24
CA TYR A 28 4.96 24.41 4.13
C TYR A 28 4.88 23.64 2.79
N SER A 29 5.12 22.33 2.79
CA SER A 29 5.03 21.47 1.61
C SER A 29 3.57 21.11 1.28
N LEU A 30 2.71 21.02 2.30
CA LEU A 30 1.29 20.68 2.16
C LEU A 30 0.41 21.68 2.93
N HIS A 31 -0.51 22.36 2.24
CA HIS A 31 -1.48 23.23 2.88
C HIS A 31 -2.38 22.42 3.85
N PRO A 32 -2.69 22.90 5.08
CA PRO A 32 -3.49 22.15 6.05
C PRO A 32 -4.88 21.74 5.57
N ARG A 33 -5.46 22.52 4.63
CA ARG A 33 -6.73 22.23 3.94
C ARG A 33 -6.54 21.72 2.51
N GLY A 34 -5.32 21.32 2.15
CA GLY A 34 -5.03 20.74 0.86
C GLY A 34 -5.66 19.36 0.72
N ASP A 35 -6.03 19.01 -0.51
CA ASP A 35 -6.50 17.68 -0.85
C ASP A 35 -5.44 16.62 -0.51
N THR A 36 -5.82 15.66 0.33
CA THR A 36 -4.96 14.58 0.79
C THR A 36 -4.84 13.45 -0.22
N ASP A 37 -5.84 13.22 -1.06
CA ASP A 37 -5.82 12.14 -2.06
C ASP A 37 -4.94 12.53 -3.25
N ARG A 38 -4.96 13.82 -3.60
CA ARG A 38 -4.03 14.39 -4.59
C ARG A 38 -2.55 14.19 -4.23
N LEU A 39 -2.22 14.06 -2.95
CA LEU A 39 -0.85 13.75 -2.51
C LEU A 39 -0.39 12.39 -3.05
N TYR A 40 -1.29 11.41 -3.03
CA TYR A 40 -1.02 10.01 -3.38
C TYR A 40 -1.34 9.66 -4.83
N LEU A 41 -2.03 10.53 -5.56
CA LEU A 41 -2.28 10.36 -6.99
C LEU A 41 -0.97 10.48 -7.81
N PRO A 42 -0.82 9.69 -8.89
CA PRO A 42 0.32 9.81 -9.80
C PRO A 42 0.44 11.22 -10.40
N ARG A 43 1.68 11.67 -10.66
CA ARG A 43 1.93 12.98 -11.29
C ARG A 43 1.30 13.12 -12.68
N LYS A 44 1.28 12.05 -13.46
CA LYS A 44 0.59 11.99 -14.77
C LYS A 44 -0.91 12.27 -14.70
N SER A 45 -1.51 12.09 -13.51
CA SER A 45 -2.92 12.31 -13.22
C SER A 45 -3.14 13.60 -12.44
N GLY A 46 -2.18 14.53 -12.43
CA GLY A 46 -2.27 15.82 -11.73
C GLY A 46 -2.02 15.74 -10.22
N GLY A 47 -1.65 14.59 -9.68
CA GLY A 47 -1.27 14.39 -8.28
C GLY A 47 0.20 14.73 -7.98
N ARG A 48 0.66 14.40 -6.77
CA ARG A 48 2.05 14.63 -6.33
C ARG A 48 2.95 13.39 -6.43
N GLY A 49 2.34 12.20 -6.56
CA GLY A 49 3.03 10.93 -6.75
C GLY A 49 3.70 10.38 -5.49
N LEU A 50 3.28 10.81 -4.30
CA LEU A 50 3.76 10.20 -3.06
C LEU A 50 3.16 8.79 -2.94
N LEU A 51 3.95 7.82 -2.47
CA LEU A 51 3.44 6.49 -2.18
C LEU A 51 2.78 6.48 -0.79
N GLN A 52 1.55 5.96 -0.70
CA GLN A 52 0.89 5.82 0.58
C GLN A 52 1.41 4.58 1.30
N VAL A 53 1.78 4.71 2.58
CA VAL A 53 2.31 3.58 3.37
C VAL A 53 1.33 2.40 3.41
N LYS A 54 0.03 2.68 3.59
CA LYS A 54 -1.02 1.65 3.60
C LYS A 54 -1.08 0.89 2.27
N GLU A 55 -1.00 1.62 1.16
CA GLU A 55 -0.97 1.02 -0.18
C GLU A 55 0.28 0.19 -0.38
N THR A 56 1.46 0.68 0.04
CA THR A 56 2.70 -0.09 -0.04
C THR A 56 2.61 -1.40 0.75
N VAL A 57 2.09 -1.38 1.98
CA VAL A 57 1.89 -2.61 2.76
C VAL A 57 0.90 -3.55 2.09
N GLY A 58 -0.18 -3.00 1.52
CA GLY A 58 -1.15 -3.78 0.74
C GLY A 58 -0.52 -4.43 -0.49
N GLU A 59 0.20 -3.66 -1.29
CA GLU A 59 0.89 -4.13 -2.51
C GLU A 59 1.90 -5.24 -2.20
N GLU A 60 2.67 -5.12 -1.12
CA GLU A 60 3.63 -6.15 -0.70
C GLU A 60 2.92 -7.43 -0.23
N LYS A 61 1.80 -7.32 0.51
CA LYS A 61 1.00 -8.50 0.90
C LYS A 61 0.47 -9.27 -0.33
N HIS A 62 -0.03 -8.55 -1.33
CA HIS A 62 -0.51 -9.18 -2.57
C HIS A 62 0.66 -9.71 -3.41
N GLY A 63 1.78 -8.99 -3.49
CA GLY A 63 2.98 -9.44 -4.20
C GLY A 63 3.57 -10.72 -3.61
N LEU A 64 3.59 -10.85 -2.28
CA LEU A 64 4.01 -12.07 -1.62
C LEU A 64 3.06 -13.24 -1.92
N ALA A 65 1.74 -12.98 -1.96
CA ALA A 65 0.76 -14.00 -2.32
C ALA A 65 0.88 -14.44 -3.78
N ASP A 66 1.14 -13.50 -4.69
CA ASP A 66 1.38 -13.80 -6.12
C ASP A 66 2.67 -14.61 -6.28
N TYR A 67 3.75 -14.22 -5.61
CA TYR A 67 5.01 -14.97 -5.60
C TYR A 67 4.83 -16.41 -5.09
N LEU A 68 4.09 -16.59 -4.00
CA LEU A 68 3.81 -17.92 -3.44
C LEU A 68 2.97 -18.77 -4.40
N LYS A 69 2.08 -18.16 -5.20
CA LYS A 69 1.29 -18.89 -6.20
C LYS A 69 2.16 -19.40 -7.35
N GLU A 70 3.09 -18.59 -7.82
CA GLU A 70 3.96 -18.86 -8.98
C GLU A 70 5.14 -19.80 -8.63
N SER A 71 5.61 -19.75 -7.38
CA SER A 71 6.78 -20.51 -6.94
C SER A 71 6.56 -22.02 -7.03
N GLN A 72 7.61 -22.73 -7.48
CA GLN A 72 7.68 -24.19 -7.59
C GLN A 72 8.57 -24.82 -6.51
N GLU A 73 9.11 -24.01 -5.59
CA GLU A 73 9.99 -24.51 -4.54
C GLU A 73 9.22 -25.41 -3.57
N PRO A 74 9.69 -26.64 -3.28
CA PRO A 74 9.01 -27.57 -2.39
C PRO A 74 8.55 -26.98 -1.04
N PRO A 75 9.37 -26.20 -0.30
CA PRO A 75 8.92 -25.60 0.97
C PRO A 75 7.84 -24.54 0.77
N LEU A 76 7.86 -23.81 -0.34
CA LEU A 76 6.86 -22.78 -0.64
C LEU A 76 5.52 -23.39 -1.06
N ILE A 77 5.54 -24.55 -1.73
CA ILE A 77 4.33 -25.32 -2.03
C ILE A 77 3.64 -25.78 -0.74
N GLU A 78 4.39 -26.24 0.26
CA GLU A 78 3.82 -26.62 1.55
C GLU A 78 3.17 -25.42 2.27
N ILE A 79 3.82 -24.25 2.24
CA ILE A 79 3.29 -23.01 2.81
C ILE A 79 2.04 -22.55 2.06
N LYS A 80 2.00 -22.69 0.72
CA LYS A 80 0.83 -22.41 -0.11
C LYS A 80 -0.36 -23.27 0.31
N ASN A 81 -0.14 -24.57 0.54
CA ASN A 81 -1.19 -25.49 0.99
C ASN A 81 -1.76 -25.13 2.36
N LYS A 82 -0.96 -24.51 3.24
CA LYS A 82 -1.41 -23.99 4.54
C LYS A 82 -2.32 -22.76 4.44
N ASN A 83 -2.49 -22.16 3.24
CA ASN A 83 -3.41 -21.05 2.97
C ASN A 83 -3.32 -19.88 3.97
N LEU A 84 -2.09 -19.55 4.38
CA LEU A 84 -1.82 -18.49 5.37
C LEU A 84 -2.13 -17.08 4.84
N LEU A 85 -2.01 -16.88 3.53
CA LEU A 85 -2.23 -15.60 2.87
C LEU A 85 -3.59 -15.57 2.17
N LYS A 86 -4.49 -14.70 2.64
CA LYS A 86 -5.83 -14.50 2.06
C LYS A 86 -5.85 -13.34 1.07
N ALA A 87 -5.14 -13.47 -0.05
CA ALA A 87 -5.19 -12.47 -1.13
C ALA A 87 -6.26 -12.84 -2.16
N GLN A 88 -7.28 -11.99 -2.31
CA GLN A 88 -8.39 -12.20 -3.25
C GLN A 88 -8.08 -11.76 -4.68
N GLN A 89 -7.14 -10.82 -4.85
CA GLN A 89 -6.77 -10.23 -6.13
C GLN A 89 -5.24 -10.25 -6.30
N THR A 90 -4.75 -9.95 -7.49
CA THR A 90 -3.31 -9.79 -7.76
C THR A 90 -2.80 -8.42 -7.30
N LYS A 91 -1.48 -8.28 -7.14
CA LYS A 91 -0.84 -6.99 -6.83
C LYS A 91 -1.20 -5.91 -7.85
N GLN A 92 -1.25 -6.26 -9.13
CA GLN A 92 -1.57 -5.31 -10.19
C GLN A 92 -3.03 -4.83 -10.12
N GLU A 93 -3.96 -5.74 -9.85
CA GLU A 93 -5.38 -5.40 -9.68
C GLU A 93 -5.60 -4.54 -8.45
N TYR A 94 -5.00 -4.89 -7.31
CA TYR A 94 -5.07 -4.08 -6.08
C TYR A 94 -4.63 -2.64 -6.36
N ARG A 95 -3.49 -2.47 -7.02
CA ARG A 95 -2.96 -1.14 -7.36
C ARG A 95 -3.90 -0.34 -8.26
N LYS A 96 -4.46 -0.97 -9.30
CA LYS A 96 -5.42 -0.32 -10.20
C LYS A 96 -6.68 0.11 -9.45
N ASN A 97 -7.20 -0.74 -8.56
CA ASN A 97 -8.40 -0.48 -7.78
C ASN A 97 -8.19 0.69 -6.81
N VAL A 98 -7.05 0.76 -6.13
CA VAL A 98 -6.70 1.86 -5.21
C VAL A 98 -6.56 3.20 -5.95
N ILE A 99 -5.92 3.21 -7.11
CA ILE A 99 -5.81 4.44 -7.92
C ILE A 99 -7.20 4.88 -8.39
N LYS A 100 -8.01 3.95 -8.89
CA LYS A 100 -9.37 4.24 -9.36
C LYS A 100 -10.23 4.85 -8.25
N SER A 101 -10.25 4.24 -7.06
CA SER A 101 -11.04 4.74 -5.93
C SER A 101 -10.65 6.16 -5.52
N ARG A 102 -9.36 6.53 -5.62
CA ARG A 102 -8.87 7.88 -5.32
C ARG A 102 -9.21 8.91 -6.39
N MET A 103 -9.35 8.49 -7.65
CA MET A 103 -9.78 9.40 -8.73
C MET A 103 -11.28 9.69 -8.67
N GLU A 104 -12.05 8.83 -8.02
CA GLU A 104 -13.50 8.93 -7.83
C GLU A 104 -13.89 9.63 -6.50
N SER A 105 -12.93 9.88 -5.61
CA SER A 105 -13.11 10.59 -4.33
C SER A 105 -13.03 12.10 -4.51
#